data_AF-A0A2S6V465-F1
#
_entry.id   AF-A0A2S6V465-F1
#
_cell.length_a   1.000
_cell.length_b   1.000
_cell.length_c   1.000
_cell.angle_alpha   90.00
_cell.angle_beta   90.00
_cell.angle_gamma   90.00
#
_symmetry.space_group_name_H-M   'P 1'
#
loop_
_entity.id
_entity.type
_entity.pdbx_description
1 polymer ?
#
loop_
_entity_poly.entity_id
_entity_poly.type
_entity_poly.pdbx_seq_one_letter_code
_entity_poly.pdbx_strand_id
1 'polypeptide(L)'
;MNVERTVVLEPGKLWIRVIEQTKFALRTGALQSIPTDYEFIEQNGISFLVRTLSNLVRKDEAQKQDKITAIGNFNPFLPYEEDLFVADISETHLCLLNKFNVVDHHLLIITRAFEEQENWLNWRDFQAMWVTLAEIDGLAFYNGGKMAGASQKHKHLQLVPLPLTPQGVKLPIEKAIAATQFTGSIGRSPLFPFVHAIAQLDPNWVTSPDTAATATLKCYQNLLHAVGIETNDFKSDKQSSAYNLLATRQWMLVVPRSQESFKSISVNSLGFAGSLFVRNDEQMQILKSYGPMTVLQQVTSG
;
A
#
# COMPACT_ATOMS: atom_id res chain seq x y z
N MET A 1 8.97 -19.98 -25.17
CA MET A 1 7.49 -20.07 -25.16
C MET A 1 6.97 -18.74 -24.66
N ASN A 2 6.38 -17.94 -25.56
CA ASN A 2 5.75 -16.66 -25.23
C ASN A 2 4.44 -16.97 -24.49
N VAL A 3 4.46 -16.96 -23.16
CA VAL A 3 3.22 -16.89 -22.39
C VAL A 3 2.70 -15.46 -22.54
N GLU A 4 1.48 -15.36 -23.01
CA GLU A 4 0.82 -14.15 -23.49
C GLU A 4 0.79 -13.04 -22.42
N ARG A 5 1.06 -11.81 -22.87
CA ARG A 5 1.28 -10.62 -22.03
C ARG A 5 -0.02 -9.86 -21.77
N THR A 6 -1.15 -10.56 -21.83
CA THR A 6 -2.42 -9.92 -22.16
C THR A 6 -3.07 -9.30 -20.92
N VAL A 7 -3.07 -7.97 -20.87
CA VAL A 7 -4.00 -7.20 -20.05
C VAL A 7 -5.41 -7.53 -20.53
N VAL A 8 -6.28 -7.94 -19.61
CA VAL A 8 -7.67 -8.35 -19.93
C VAL A 8 -8.66 -7.22 -19.63
N LEU A 9 -8.28 -6.28 -18.76
CA LEU A 9 -9.11 -5.14 -18.40
C LEU A 9 -9.26 -4.15 -19.56
N GLU A 10 -10.51 -3.89 -19.95
CA GLU A 10 -10.83 -2.83 -20.91
C GLU A 10 -10.59 -1.43 -20.29
N PRO A 11 -9.90 -0.52 -21.00
CA PRO A 11 -9.72 0.86 -20.54
C PRO A 11 -11.04 1.60 -20.30
N GLY A 12 -11.08 2.45 -19.28
CA GLY A 12 -12.23 3.25 -18.86
C GLY A 12 -13.30 2.47 -18.07
N LYS A 13 -13.05 1.20 -17.72
CA LYS A 13 -14.04 0.35 -17.03
C LYS A 13 -13.78 0.19 -15.53
N LEU A 14 -12.54 0.32 -15.06
CA LEU A 14 -12.21 -0.11 -13.70
C LEU A 14 -12.96 0.71 -12.66
N TRP A 15 -12.89 2.04 -12.77
CA TRP A 15 -13.52 2.92 -11.78
C TRP A 15 -15.03 2.73 -11.71
N ILE A 16 -15.69 2.55 -12.86
CA ILE A 16 -17.13 2.26 -12.93
C ILE A 16 -17.44 0.98 -12.14
N ARG A 17 -16.67 -0.10 -12.39
CA ARG A 17 -16.82 -1.37 -11.68
C ARG A 17 -16.55 -1.23 -10.18
N VAL A 18 -15.54 -0.46 -9.77
CA VAL A 18 -15.25 -0.20 -8.36
C VAL A 18 -16.45 0.43 -7.66
N ILE A 19 -17.08 1.44 -8.27
CA ILE A 19 -18.26 2.11 -7.70
C ILE A 19 -19.46 1.18 -7.64
N GLU A 20 -19.75 0.44 -8.71
CA GLU A 20 -20.85 -0.51 -8.77
C GLU A 20 -20.68 -1.65 -7.77
N GLN A 21 -19.49 -2.25 -7.73
CA GLN A 21 -19.18 -3.34 -6.81
C GLN A 21 -19.19 -2.88 -5.36
N THR A 22 -18.71 -1.67 -5.06
CA THR A 22 -18.77 -1.11 -3.70
C THR A 22 -20.23 -1.03 -3.22
N LYS A 23 -21.13 -0.49 -4.04
CA LYS A 23 -22.57 -0.40 -3.70
C LYS A 23 -23.19 -1.78 -3.53
N PHE A 24 -22.82 -2.73 -4.39
CA PHE A 24 -23.29 -4.10 -4.30
C PHE A 24 -22.82 -4.78 -3.01
N ALA A 25 -21.51 -4.76 -2.73
CA ALA A 25 -20.89 -5.40 -1.59
C ALA A 25 -21.34 -4.81 -0.24
N LEU A 26 -21.63 -3.51 -0.18
CA LEU A 26 -22.24 -2.89 1.00
C LEU A 26 -23.67 -3.40 1.21
N ARG A 27 -24.46 -3.53 0.15
CA ARG A 27 -25.84 -4.02 0.23
C ARG A 27 -25.91 -5.49 0.64
N THR A 28 -24.99 -6.33 0.20
CA THR A 28 -24.93 -7.75 0.60
C THR A 28 -24.27 -7.96 1.96
N GLY A 29 -23.58 -6.95 2.50
CA GLY A 29 -22.83 -7.04 3.76
C GLY A 29 -21.46 -7.71 3.60
N ALA A 30 -21.04 -8.01 2.37
CA ALA A 30 -19.72 -8.51 2.06
C ALA A 30 -18.63 -7.49 2.42
N LEU A 31 -18.84 -6.22 2.03
CA LEU A 31 -17.95 -5.11 2.41
C LEU A 31 -18.32 -4.57 3.79
N GLN A 32 -17.38 -4.64 4.73
CA GLN A 32 -17.53 -4.23 6.12
C GLN A 32 -16.56 -3.08 6.42
N SER A 33 -16.90 -1.90 5.90
CA SER A 33 -16.09 -0.70 6.11
C SER A 33 -15.97 -0.33 7.59
N ILE A 34 -14.77 0.02 8.00
CA ILE A 34 -14.44 0.37 9.39
C ILE A 34 -14.60 1.89 9.57
N PRO A 35 -15.63 2.36 10.29
CA PRO A 35 -15.84 3.79 10.50
C PRO A 35 -14.77 4.35 11.45
N THR A 36 -14.10 5.40 10.98
CA THR A 36 -13.04 6.08 11.72
C THR A 36 -13.34 7.55 11.89
N ASP A 37 -13.03 8.07 13.08
CA ASP A 37 -12.82 9.49 13.29
C ASP A 37 -11.40 9.85 12.83
N TYR A 38 -11.13 11.13 12.59
CA TYR A 38 -9.78 11.58 12.25
C TYR A 38 -9.42 12.91 12.90
N GLU A 39 -8.12 13.09 13.10
CA GLU A 39 -7.51 14.36 13.45
C GLU A 39 -6.19 14.54 12.71
N PHE A 40 -5.67 15.76 12.70
CA PHE A 40 -4.39 16.08 12.10
C PHE A 40 -3.34 16.37 13.17
N ILE A 41 -2.14 15.82 12.98
CA ILE A 41 -0.96 16.12 13.80
C ILE A 41 0.10 16.74 12.90
N GLU A 42 0.45 18.00 13.16
CA GLU A 42 1.51 18.69 12.43
C GLU A 42 2.89 18.33 13.01
N GLN A 43 3.80 17.87 12.15
CA GLN A 43 5.20 17.70 12.53
C GLN A 43 6.11 17.92 11.32
N ASN A 44 7.19 18.70 11.50
CA ASN A 44 8.17 19.00 10.44
C ASN A 44 7.54 19.53 9.14
N GLY A 45 6.44 20.30 9.27
CA GLY A 45 5.71 20.87 8.14
C GLY A 45 4.78 19.91 7.41
N ILE A 46 4.66 18.66 7.87
CA ILE A 46 3.75 17.62 7.37
C ILE A 46 2.52 17.53 8.28
N SER A 47 1.34 17.58 7.67
CA SER A 47 0.04 17.42 8.34
C SER A 47 -0.38 15.95 8.31
N PHE A 48 0.03 15.19 9.32
CA PHE A 48 -0.27 13.76 9.38
C PHE A 48 -1.77 13.54 9.63
N LEU A 49 -2.41 12.75 8.77
CA LEU A 49 -3.77 12.28 8.99
C LEU A 49 -3.73 11.12 9.97
N VAL A 50 -4.37 11.24 11.12
CA VAL A 50 -4.47 10.16 12.11
C VAL A 50 -5.91 9.72 12.21
N ARG A 51 -6.18 8.48 11.79
CA ARG A 51 -7.50 7.86 11.92
C ARG A 51 -7.59 7.06 13.21
N THR A 52 -8.73 7.17 13.89
CA THR A 52 -9.04 6.44 15.12
C THR A 52 -10.32 5.65 14.96
N LEU A 53 -10.38 4.42 15.47
CA LEU A 53 -11.63 3.66 15.54
C LEU A 53 -12.71 4.49 16.24
N SER A 54 -13.85 4.69 15.57
CA SER A 54 -14.98 5.41 16.13
C SER A 54 -15.46 4.71 17.40
N ASN A 55 -15.88 5.50 18.40
CA ASN A 55 -16.28 5.00 19.72
C ASN A 55 -17.40 3.93 19.68
N LEU A 56 -18.20 3.92 18.61
CA LEU A 56 -19.29 2.96 18.39
C LEU A 56 -18.82 1.53 18.12
N VAL A 57 -17.60 1.34 17.62
CA VAL A 57 -17.09 0.04 17.13
C VAL A 57 -16.04 -0.61 18.06
N ARG A 58 -15.53 0.15 19.05
CA ARG A 58 -14.44 -0.27 19.96
C ARG A 58 -14.72 -1.56 20.77
N LYS A 59 -15.98 -2.00 20.91
CA LYS A 59 -16.36 -3.20 21.67
C LYS A 59 -16.47 -4.49 20.85
N ASP A 60 -16.78 -4.40 19.55
CA ASP A 60 -17.08 -5.58 18.72
C ASP A 60 -15.87 -6.12 17.96
N GLU A 61 -14.87 -5.28 17.66
CA GLU A 61 -13.72 -5.66 16.82
C GLU A 61 -12.58 -6.36 17.55
N ALA A 62 -12.40 -6.10 18.86
CA ALA A 62 -11.46 -6.85 19.69
C ALA A 62 -11.73 -8.37 19.63
N GLN A 63 -12.98 -8.77 19.37
CA GLN A 63 -13.35 -10.19 19.21
C GLN A 63 -13.26 -10.72 17.78
N LYS A 64 -13.29 -9.86 16.73
CA LYS A 64 -13.29 -10.28 15.32
C LYS A 64 -11.87 -10.38 14.73
N GLN A 65 -10.97 -9.45 15.06
CA GLN A 65 -9.58 -9.54 14.61
C GLN A 65 -8.88 -10.79 15.18
N ASP A 66 -9.12 -11.09 16.46
CA ASP A 66 -8.56 -12.27 17.13
C ASP A 66 -9.06 -13.58 16.52
N LYS A 67 -10.32 -13.66 16.09
CA LYS A 67 -10.89 -14.85 15.45
C LYS A 67 -10.35 -15.11 14.03
N ILE A 68 -10.11 -14.07 13.24
CA ILE A 68 -9.50 -14.20 11.90
C ILE A 68 -8.03 -14.61 12.01
N THR A 69 -7.34 -14.17 13.06
CA THR A 69 -5.93 -14.50 13.31
C THR A 69 -5.76 -15.90 13.94
N ALA A 70 -6.79 -16.43 14.61
CA ALA A 70 -6.78 -17.74 15.28
C ALA A 70 -7.05 -18.95 14.37
N ILE A 71 -7.57 -18.75 13.15
CA ILE A 71 -7.77 -19.83 12.18
C ILE A 71 -6.52 -19.91 11.30
N GLY A 72 -5.61 -20.83 11.62
CA GLY A 72 -4.40 -21.07 10.83
C GLY A 72 -4.70 -21.28 9.34
N ASN A 73 -3.75 -20.91 8.47
CA ASN A 73 -3.72 -21.15 7.02
C ASN A 73 -4.92 -20.68 6.17
N PHE A 74 -5.88 -19.91 6.71
CA PHE A 74 -6.95 -19.34 5.90
C PHE A 74 -6.42 -18.27 4.95
N ASN A 75 -6.58 -18.49 3.64
CA ASN A 75 -6.23 -17.51 2.60
C ASN A 75 -7.53 -16.84 2.11
N PRO A 76 -7.79 -15.56 2.45
CA PRO A 76 -9.03 -14.88 2.08
C PRO A 76 -9.16 -14.61 0.57
N PHE A 77 -8.10 -14.89 -0.20
CA PHE A 77 -8.07 -14.69 -1.64
C PHE A 77 -8.30 -15.99 -2.42
N LEU A 78 -8.37 -17.16 -1.76
CA LEU A 78 -8.54 -18.46 -2.41
C LEU A 78 -9.51 -19.39 -1.63
N PRO A 79 -10.74 -19.62 -2.13
CA PRO A 79 -11.42 -18.79 -3.13
C PRO A 79 -11.69 -17.39 -2.55
N TYR A 80 -11.64 -16.36 -3.39
CA TYR A 80 -12.09 -15.03 -2.99
C TYR A 80 -13.62 -14.97 -2.94
N GLU A 81 -14.16 -14.00 -2.21
CA GLU A 81 -15.59 -13.73 -2.16
C GLU A 81 -16.01 -12.97 -3.42
N GLU A 82 -16.92 -13.54 -4.21
CA GLU A 82 -17.38 -12.95 -5.48
C GLU A 82 -18.03 -11.57 -5.29
N ASP A 83 -18.67 -11.35 -4.15
CA ASP A 83 -19.24 -10.05 -3.78
C ASP A 83 -18.18 -8.96 -3.57
N LEU A 84 -16.90 -9.31 -3.47
CA LEU A 84 -15.78 -8.37 -3.39
C LEU A 84 -14.98 -8.31 -4.70
N PHE A 85 -15.29 -9.13 -5.70
CA PHE A 85 -14.60 -9.15 -6.98
C PHE A 85 -14.94 -7.94 -7.84
N VAL A 86 -13.92 -7.21 -8.29
CA VAL A 86 -14.09 -6.00 -9.12
C VAL A 86 -13.84 -6.32 -10.58
N ALA A 87 -12.66 -6.84 -10.90
CA ALA A 87 -12.27 -7.12 -12.28
C ALA A 87 -11.03 -8.01 -12.36
N ASP A 88 -10.94 -8.73 -13.47
CA ASP A 88 -9.68 -9.28 -13.95
C ASP A 88 -8.78 -8.16 -14.48
N ILE A 89 -7.52 -8.13 -14.07
CA ILE A 89 -6.54 -7.14 -14.55
C ILE A 89 -5.73 -7.74 -15.69
N SER A 90 -5.18 -8.92 -15.46
CA SER A 90 -4.42 -9.71 -16.43
C SER A 90 -4.63 -11.20 -16.16
N GLU A 91 -3.95 -12.05 -16.93
CA GLU A 91 -3.91 -13.49 -16.65
C GLU A 91 -3.34 -13.83 -15.27
N THR A 92 -2.52 -12.95 -14.68
CA THR A 92 -1.85 -13.22 -13.40
C THR A 92 -2.43 -12.47 -12.23
N HIS A 93 -3.19 -11.40 -12.47
CA HIS A 93 -3.70 -10.53 -11.42
C HIS A 93 -5.19 -10.25 -11.58
N LEU A 94 -5.86 -10.09 -10.43
CA LEU A 94 -7.23 -9.61 -10.34
C LEU A 94 -7.36 -8.54 -9.24
N CYS A 95 -8.47 -7.83 -9.26
CA CYS A 95 -8.78 -6.74 -8.33
C CYS A 95 -9.95 -7.12 -7.43
N LEU A 96 -9.77 -6.97 -6.11
CA LEU A 96 -10.82 -7.11 -5.11
C LEU A 96 -11.02 -5.81 -4.33
N LEU A 97 -12.20 -5.61 -3.76
CA LEU A 97 -12.42 -4.66 -2.67
C LEU A 97 -11.77 -5.20 -1.39
N ASN A 98 -11.11 -4.33 -0.64
CA ASN A 98 -10.65 -4.68 0.70
C ASN A 98 -11.86 -4.78 1.64
N LYS A 99 -12.17 -6.00 2.08
CA LYS A 99 -13.32 -6.33 2.94
C LYS A 99 -13.47 -5.43 4.17
N PHE A 100 -12.37 -5.06 4.80
CA PHE A 100 -12.33 -4.29 6.04
C PHE A 100 -11.64 -2.94 5.79
N ASN A 101 -12.16 -2.17 4.83
CA ASN A 101 -11.53 -0.93 4.42
C ASN A 101 -11.78 0.20 5.42
N VAL A 102 -10.71 0.96 5.70
CA VAL A 102 -10.78 2.25 6.41
C VAL A 102 -10.86 3.42 5.42
N VAL A 103 -10.27 3.24 4.23
CA VAL A 103 -10.31 4.21 3.13
C VAL A 103 -11.32 3.70 2.11
N ASP A 104 -12.23 4.56 1.67
CA ASP A 104 -13.24 4.18 0.69
C ASP A 104 -12.59 3.72 -0.62
N HIS A 105 -13.20 2.70 -1.22
CA HIS A 105 -12.74 2.11 -2.48
C HIS A 105 -11.28 1.61 -2.43
N HIS A 106 -10.81 1.19 -1.25
CA HIS A 106 -9.51 0.53 -1.11
C HIS A 106 -9.52 -0.84 -1.83
N LEU A 107 -8.62 -1.00 -2.79
CA LEU A 107 -8.49 -2.18 -3.64
C LEU A 107 -7.28 -3.03 -3.25
N LEU A 108 -7.43 -4.33 -3.46
CA LEU A 108 -6.37 -5.33 -3.42
C LEU A 108 -6.11 -5.83 -4.85
N ILE A 109 -4.89 -5.65 -5.33
CA ILE A 109 -4.39 -6.17 -6.61
C ILE A 109 -3.63 -7.45 -6.28
N ILE A 110 -4.29 -8.59 -6.41
CA ILE A 110 -3.79 -9.87 -5.93
C ILE A 110 -3.28 -10.72 -7.08
N THR A 111 -2.29 -11.58 -6.82
CA THR A 111 -1.93 -12.66 -7.74
C THR A 111 -3.05 -13.71 -7.79
N ARG A 112 -3.29 -14.32 -8.95
CA ARG A 112 -4.25 -15.43 -9.07
C ARG A 112 -3.71 -16.71 -8.45
N ALA A 113 -2.49 -17.06 -8.83
CA ALA A 113 -1.75 -18.14 -8.21
C ALA A 113 -1.21 -17.65 -6.87
N PHE A 114 -1.13 -18.55 -5.90
CA PHE A 114 -0.48 -18.23 -4.63
C PHE A 114 1.01 -17.94 -4.87
N GLU A 115 1.38 -16.68 -4.65
CA GLU A 115 2.75 -16.24 -4.45
C GLU A 115 2.91 -15.73 -3.01
N GLU A 116 4.09 -15.87 -2.42
CA GLU A 116 4.37 -15.36 -1.07
C GLU A 116 4.48 -13.82 -1.09
N GLN A 117 3.92 -13.16 -0.09
CA GLN A 117 4.00 -11.70 0.15
C GLN A 117 5.43 -11.25 0.51
N GLU A 118 6.33 -12.20 0.76
CA GLU A 118 7.76 -11.94 0.93
C GLU A 118 8.52 -12.11 -0.39
N ASN A 119 7.86 -12.36 -1.51
CA ASN A 119 8.52 -12.36 -2.80
C ASN A 119 8.77 -10.91 -3.28
N TRP A 120 9.84 -10.73 -4.05
CA TRP A 120 10.10 -9.50 -4.77
C TRP A 120 8.94 -9.14 -5.71
N LEU A 121 8.71 -7.85 -5.90
CA LEU A 121 7.86 -7.39 -6.98
C LEU A 121 8.59 -7.64 -8.30
N ASN A 122 7.87 -8.23 -9.25
CA ASN A 122 8.32 -8.56 -10.57
C ASN A 122 7.58 -7.70 -11.61
N TRP A 123 7.91 -7.93 -12.87
CA TRP A 123 7.35 -7.18 -13.98
C TRP A 123 5.81 -7.24 -14.05
N ARG A 124 5.19 -8.39 -13.74
CA ARG A 124 3.73 -8.56 -13.81
C ARG A 124 3.01 -7.79 -12.73
N ASP A 125 3.59 -7.70 -11.54
CA ASP A 125 3.05 -6.88 -10.44
C ASP A 125 3.01 -5.40 -10.86
N PHE A 126 4.10 -4.90 -11.46
CA PHE A 126 4.14 -3.52 -11.94
C PHE A 126 3.24 -3.29 -13.15
N GLN A 127 3.05 -4.27 -14.04
CA GLN A 127 2.07 -4.19 -15.12
C GLN A 127 0.65 -4.02 -14.54
N ALA A 128 0.26 -4.86 -13.57
CA ALA A 128 -1.03 -4.76 -12.91
C ALA A 128 -1.20 -3.43 -12.15
N MET A 129 -0.14 -2.94 -11.49
CA MET A 129 -0.11 -1.63 -10.86
C MET A 129 -0.38 -0.51 -11.88
N TRP A 130 0.26 -0.52 -13.05
CA TRP A 130 0.08 0.53 -14.04
C TRP A 130 -1.28 0.46 -14.76
N VAL A 131 -1.81 -0.74 -15.00
CA VAL A 131 -3.17 -0.91 -15.54
C VAL A 131 -4.20 -0.26 -14.60
N THR A 132 -4.07 -0.50 -13.29
CA THR A 132 -5.00 0.08 -12.30
C THR A 132 -4.75 1.57 -12.07
N LEU A 133 -3.49 2.00 -12.00
CA LEU A 133 -3.15 3.41 -11.90
C LEU A 133 -3.52 4.20 -13.15
N ALA A 134 -3.66 3.61 -14.35
CA ALA A 134 -4.16 4.33 -15.52
C ALA A 134 -5.61 4.80 -15.33
N GLU A 135 -6.41 4.00 -14.62
CA GLU A 135 -7.84 4.23 -14.41
C GLU A 135 -8.13 5.08 -13.15
N ILE A 136 -7.28 4.96 -12.13
CA ILE A 136 -7.50 5.58 -10.81
C ILE A 136 -6.28 6.45 -10.47
N ASP A 137 -6.51 7.75 -10.25
CA ASP A 137 -5.48 8.60 -9.62
C ASP A 137 -5.36 8.19 -8.15
N GLY A 138 -4.32 7.45 -7.84
CA GLY A 138 -4.22 6.68 -6.59
C GLY A 138 -2.80 6.53 -6.07
N LEU A 139 -2.73 5.99 -4.86
CA LEU A 139 -1.51 5.54 -4.22
C LEU A 139 -1.51 4.01 -4.19
N ALA A 140 -0.66 3.40 -5.00
CA ALA A 140 -0.36 1.98 -4.94
C ALA A 140 0.69 1.71 -3.86
N PHE A 141 0.59 0.59 -3.14
CA PHE A 141 1.58 0.22 -2.14
C PHE A 141 1.72 -1.28 -1.91
N TYR A 142 2.89 -1.67 -1.42
CA TYR A 142 3.26 -3.02 -1.06
C TYR A 142 3.85 -3.07 0.35
N ASN A 143 3.36 -4.00 1.16
CA ASN A 143 3.98 -4.34 2.44
C ASN A 143 4.75 -5.65 2.24
N GLY A 144 6.04 -5.57 1.94
CA GLY A 144 6.87 -6.76 1.72
C GLY A 144 7.21 -7.42 3.04
N GLY A 145 6.42 -8.41 3.45
CA GLY A 145 6.64 -9.21 4.67
C GLY A 145 6.05 -8.65 5.97
N LYS A 146 6.05 -9.49 7.01
CA LYS A 146 5.38 -9.21 8.29
C LYS A 146 5.86 -7.92 8.96
N MET A 147 7.18 -7.70 8.99
CA MET A 147 7.78 -6.48 9.57
C MET A 147 7.38 -5.21 8.81
N ALA A 148 6.93 -5.31 7.55
CA ALA A 148 6.41 -4.19 6.78
C ALA A 148 4.91 -3.91 7.01
N GLY A 149 4.25 -4.66 7.91
CA GLY A 149 2.81 -4.54 8.19
C GLY A 149 1.93 -5.37 7.26
N ALA A 150 2.46 -6.44 6.67
CA ALA A 150 1.65 -7.38 5.89
C ALA A 150 0.79 -8.26 6.80
N SER A 151 -0.52 -8.30 6.54
CA SER A 151 -1.48 -9.14 7.28
C SER A 151 -1.82 -10.45 6.56
N GLN A 152 -1.48 -10.58 5.28
CA GLN A 152 -1.76 -11.76 4.45
C GLN A 152 -0.48 -12.26 3.78
N LYS A 153 -0.36 -13.59 3.68
CA LYS A 153 0.79 -14.25 3.02
C LYS A 153 0.68 -14.29 1.51
N HIS A 154 -0.54 -14.27 0.97
CA HIS A 154 -0.73 -14.28 -0.48
C HIS A 154 -0.40 -12.89 -1.03
N LYS A 155 0.50 -12.85 -2.01
CA LYS A 155 1.03 -11.66 -2.65
C LYS A 155 -0.07 -10.73 -3.18
N HIS A 156 -0.01 -9.48 -2.74
CA HIS A 156 -0.93 -8.44 -3.17
C HIS A 156 -0.29 -7.05 -3.05
N LEU A 157 -0.53 -6.24 -4.07
CA LEU A 157 -0.44 -4.79 -4.01
C LEU A 157 -1.78 -4.24 -3.50
N GLN A 158 -1.73 -3.04 -2.95
CA GLN A 158 -2.91 -2.31 -2.50
C GLN A 158 -3.00 -0.99 -3.26
N LEU A 159 -4.21 -0.50 -3.50
CA LEU A 159 -4.45 0.77 -4.16
C LEU A 159 -5.57 1.53 -3.45
N VAL A 160 -5.27 2.75 -3.02
CA VAL A 160 -6.28 3.69 -2.50
C VAL A 160 -6.40 4.89 -3.44
N PRO A 161 -7.63 5.33 -3.78
CA PRO A 161 -7.83 6.55 -4.56
C PRO A 161 -7.33 7.79 -3.80
N LEU A 162 -6.92 8.80 -4.55
CA LEU A 162 -6.60 10.13 -4.03
C LEU A 162 -7.80 11.07 -4.25
N PRO A 163 -7.99 12.07 -3.37
CA PRO A 163 -7.16 12.42 -2.22
C PRO A 163 -7.32 11.45 -1.03
N LEU A 164 -6.22 11.17 -0.33
CA LEU A 164 -6.22 10.36 0.90
C LEU A 164 -6.81 11.13 2.09
N THR A 165 -6.73 12.46 2.05
CA THR A 165 -7.24 13.34 3.11
C THR A 165 -8.65 13.86 2.78
N PRO A 166 -9.54 13.98 3.77
CA PRO A 166 -10.86 14.59 3.58
C PRO A 166 -10.82 16.07 3.16
N GLN A 167 -9.69 16.75 3.37
CA GLN A 167 -9.52 18.18 3.11
C GLN A 167 -9.05 18.49 1.67
N GLY A 168 -8.93 17.46 0.82
CA GLY A 168 -8.57 17.63 -0.60
C GLY A 168 -7.07 17.64 -0.90
N VAL A 169 -6.19 17.66 0.12
CA VAL A 169 -4.76 17.40 -0.07
C VAL A 169 -4.59 15.94 -0.47
N LYS A 170 -3.87 15.65 -1.58
CA LYS A 170 -3.77 14.28 -2.06
C LYS A 170 -3.09 13.39 -1.03
N LEU A 171 -1.91 13.79 -0.56
CA LEU A 171 -1.14 13.06 0.43
C LEU A 171 -0.55 14.01 1.47
N PRO A 172 -0.59 13.66 2.77
CA PRO A 172 0.13 14.38 3.81
C PRO A 172 1.59 14.70 3.45
N ILE A 173 2.29 13.74 2.84
CA ILE A 173 3.72 13.82 2.53
C ILE A 173 4.06 14.61 1.25
N GLU A 174 3.12 15.26 0.58
CA GLU A 174 3.40 15.98 -0.68
C GLU A 174 4.56 16.96 -0.57
N LYS A 175 4.67 17.69 0.56
CA LYS A 175 5.80 18.60 0.81
C LYS A 175 7.14 17.88 0.89
N ALA A 176 7.19 16.69 1.50
CA ALA A 176 8.40 15.90 1.57
C ALA A 176 8.81 15.35 0.21
N ILE A 177 7.84 14.91 -0.60
CA ILE A 177 8.09 14.49 -1.98
C ILE A 177 8.60 15.67 -2.81
N ALA A 178 7.98 16.84 -2.73
CA ALA A 178 8.39 18.04 -3.45
C ALA A 178 9.80 18.54 -3.05
N ALA A 179 10.19 18.35 -1.79
CA ALA A 179 11.51 18.71 -1.28
C ALA A 179 12.62 17.69 -1.61
N THR A 180 12.31 16.64 -2.37
CA THR A 180 13.27 15.57 -2.69
C THR A 180 14.45 16.10 -3.49
N GLN A 181 15.66 15.80 -3.03
CA GLN A 181 16.91 16.09 -3.71
C GLN A 181 17.41 14.82 -4.39
N PHE A 182 17.74 14.92 -5.69
CA PHE A 182 18.15 13.77 -6.50
C PHE A 182 19.65 13.79 -6.80
N THR A 183 20.26 12.62 -6.64
CA THR A 183 21.61 12.31 -7.14
C THR A 183 21.46 11.20 -8.17
N GLY A 184 21.57 11.56 -9.46
CA GLY A 184 21.20 10.64 -10.54
C GLY A 184 19.71 10.32 -10.50
N SER A 185 19.34 9.04 -10.54
CA SER A 185 17.95 8.58 -10.49
C SER A 185 17.39 8.38 -9.08
N ILE A 186 18.18 8.65 -8.04
CA ILE A 186 17.84 8.35 -6.64
C ILE A 186 17.68 9.65 -5.86
N GLY A 187 16.50 9.79 -5.27
CA GLY A 187 16.07 10.90 -4.44
C GLY A 187 16.09 10.58 -2.96
N ARG A 188 16.31 11.62 -2.16
CA ARG A 188 16.14 11.66 -0.71
C ARG A 188 15.42 12.94 -0.32
N SER A 189 14.40 12.83 0.52
CA SER A 189 13.76 14.00 1.12
C SER A 189 14.48 14.38 2.41
N PRO A 190 14.87 15.66 2.59
CA PRO A 190 15.43 16.13 3.85
C PRO A 190 14.39 16.14 4.99
N LEU A 191 13.09 15.99 4.68
CA LEU A 191 12.02 15.96 5.68
C LEU A 191 11.80 14.57 6.30
N PHE A 192 12.42 13.52 5.76
CA PHE A 192 12.31 12.16 6.29
C PHE A 192 13.56 11.80 7.11
N PRO A 193 13.45 11.63 8.44
CA PRO A 193 14.60 11.35 9.31
C PRO A 193 14.99 9.85 9.33
N PHE A 194 14.55 9.08 8.35
CA PHE A 194 14.76 7.64 8.26
C PHE A 194 15.32 7.24 6.90
N VAL A 195 15.91 6.04 6.81
CA VAL A 195 16.40 5.50 5.53
C VAL A 195 15.21 5.29 4.60
N HIS A 196 15.31 5.83 3.40
CA HIS A 196 14.28 5.72 2.36
C HIS A 196 14.91 6.03 1.01
N ALA A 197 14.27 5.66 -0.10
CA ALA A 197 14.69 6.10 -1.43
C ALA A 197 13.51 6.47 -2.30
N ILE A 198 13.66 7.53 -3.10
CA ILE A 198 12.62 8.02 -4.02
C ILE A 198 13.12 7.95 -5.46
N ALA A 199 12.30 7.48 -6.39
CA ALA A 199 12.52 7.61 -7.83
C ALA A 199 11.40 8.46 -8.44
N GLN A 200 11.72 9.25 -9.46
CA GLN A 200 10.70 9.85 -10.33
C GLN A 200 10.16 8.79 -11.29
N LEU A 201 8.85 8.82 -11.50
CA LEU A 201 8.15 8.06 -12.52
C LEU A 201 7.54 9.04 -13.52
N ASP A 202 7.31 8.58 -14.75
CA ASP A 202 6.68 9.41 -15.78
C ASP A 202 5.17 9.12 -15.82
N PRO A 203 4.32 10.13 -15.54
CA PRO A 203 2.87 9.95 -15.58
C PRO A 203 2.35 9.60 -16.98
N ASN A 204 3.11 9.84 -18.05
CA ASN A 204 2.72 9.48 -19.41
C ASN A 204 2.83 7.96 -19.67
N TRP A 205 3.49 7.20 -18.80
CA TRP A 205 3.61 5.74 -18.94
C TRP A 205 2.27 5.01 -18.79
N VAL A 206 1.22 5.66 -18.27
CA VAL A 206 -0.15 5.09 -18.23
C VAL A 206 -0.66 4.65 -19.60
N THR A 207 -0.12 5.20 -20.70
CA THR A 207 -0.53 4.83 -22.07
C THR A 207 0.07 3.51 -22.55
N SER A 208 1.07 2.98 -21.85
CA SER A 208 1.73 1.70 -22.18
C SER A 208 2.16 0.96 -20.91
N PRO A 209 1.24 0.21 -20.26
CA PRO A 209 1.52 -0.51 -19.02
C PRO A 209 2.75 -1.44 -19.07
N ASP A 210 3.03 -2.07 -20.22
CA ASP A 210 4.18 -2.96 -20.39
C ASP A 210 5.52 -2.20 -20.34
N THR A 211 5.58 -1.05 -21.01
CA THR A 211 6.74 -0.16 -20.97
C THR A 211 6.89 0.42 -19.57
N ALA A 212 5.79 0.84 -18.96
CA ALA A 212 5.72 1.35 -17.60
C ALA A 212 6.27 0.34 -16.59
N ALA A 213 5.85 -0.93 -16.69
CA ALA A 213 6.29 -2.03 -15.84
C ALA A 213 7.80 -2.26 -15.95
N THR A 214 8.34 -2.23 -17.17
CA THR A 214 9.77 -2.41 -17.43
C THR A 214 10.60 -1.30 -16.79
N ALA A 215 10.20 -0.04 -17.00
CA ALA A 215 10.89 1.11 -16.44
C ALA A 215 10.78 1.15 -14.91
N THR A 216 9.60 0.84 -14.37
CA THR A 216 9.34 0.81 -12.93
C THR A 216 10.12 -0.30 -12.24
N LEU A 217 10.21 -1.48 -12.84
CA LEU A 217 11.03 -2.57 -12.31
C LEU A 217 12.49 -2.13 -12.15
N LYS A 218 13.06 -1.45 -13.15
CA LYS A 218 14.42 -0.90 -13.06
C LYS A 218 14.55 0.13 -11.93
N CYS A 219 13.59 1.05 -11.80
CA CYS A 219 13.56 2.01 -10.70
C CYS A 219 13.52 1.29 -9.34
N TYR A 220 12.64 0.29 -9.20
CA TYR A 220 12.48 -0.49 -7.97
C TYR A 220 13.78 -1.17 -7.55
N GLN A 221 14.46 -1.83 -8.47
CA GLN A 221 15.75 -2.48 -8.22
C GLN A 221 16.80 -1.47 -7.73
N ASN A 222 16.89 -0.31 -8.39
CA ASN A 222 17.81 0.76 -7.98
C ASN A 222 17.45 1.32 -6.60
N LEU A 223 16.17 1.45 -6.27
CA LEU A 223 15.72 1.91 -4.95
C LEU A 223 16.08 0.92 -3.84
N LEU A 224 15.88 -0.38 -4.07
CA LEU A 224 16.28 -1.44 -3.12
C LEU A 224 17.78 -1.37 -2.81
N HIS A 225 18.61 -1.26 -3.86
CA HIS A 225 20.06 -1.12 -3.71
C HIS A 225 20.41 0.14 -2.94
N ALA A 226 19.75 1.27 -3.25
CA ALA A 226 20.01 2.54 -2.59
C ALA A 226 19.66 2.54 -1.10
N VAL A 227 18.73 1.70 -0.65
CA VAL A 227 18.40 1.56 0.78
C VAL A 227 19.14 0.39 1.46
N GLY A 228 20.12 -0.21 0.78
CA GLY A 228 20.96 -1.27 1.35
C GLY A 228 20.29 -2.65 1.41
N ILE A 229 19.20 -2.87 0.66
CA ILE A 229 18.57 -4.19 0.57
C ILE A 229 19.30 -5.03 -0.47
N GLU A 230 19.93 -6.12 -0.03
CA GLU A 230 20.64 -7.05 -0.90
C GLU A 230 19.67 -7.83 -1.79
N THR A 231 19.79 -7.69 -3.10
CA THR A 231 18.88 -8.38 -4.03
C THR A 231 19.41 -9.72 -4.52
N ASN A 232 20.70 -10.02 -4.33
CA ASN A 232 21.37 -11.22 -4.84
C ASN A 232 21.04 -11.49 -6.33
N ASP A 233 21.04 -10.43 -7.14
CA ASP A 233 20.64 -10.43 -8.56
C ASP A 233 19.26 -11.06 -8.84
N PHE A 234 18.35 -11.05 -7.84
CA PHE A 234 17.04 -11.68 -7.92
C PHE A 234 17.10 -13.18 -8.27
N LYS A 235 18.17 -13.87 -7.85
CA LYS A 235 18.33 -15.33 -8.03
C LYS A 235 17.32 -16.16 -7.23
N SER A 236 16.74 -15.57 -6.18
CA SER A 236 15.62 -16.11 -5.43
C SER A 236 14.45 -15.13 -5.55
N ASP A 237 13.24 -15.66 -5.65
CA ASP A 237 12.03 -14.86 -5.59
C ASP A 237 11.86 -14.17 -4.23
N LYS A 238 12.44 -14.74 -3.16
CA LYS A 238 12.25 -14.25 -1.79
C LYS A 238 13.11 -13.02 -1.51
N GLN A 239 12.50 -12.04 -0.88
CA GLN A 239 13.17 -10.84 -0.41
C GLN A 239 14.12 -11.10 0.77
N SER A 240 15.24 -10.39 0.79
CA SER A 240 16.24 -10.49 1.87
C SER A 240 15.89 -9.68 3.10
N SER A 241 14.99 -8.70 2.98
CA SER A 241 14.58 -7.79 4.06
C SER A 241 13.17 -7.29 3.83
N ALA A 242 12.48 -6.91 4.91
CA ALA A 242 11.17 -6.31 4.83
C ALA A 242 11.27 -4.84 4.38
N TYR A 243 10.29 -4.39 3.59
CA TYR A 243 10.21 -3.00 3.13
C TYR A 243 8.77 -2.62 2.81
N ASN A 244 8.50 -1.32 2.87
CA ASN A 244 7.33 -0.74 2.24
C ASN A 244 7.72 -0.14 0.89
N LEU A 245 6.85 -0.34 -0.10
CA LEU A 245 6.91 0.38 -1.36
C LEU A 245 5.62 1.16 -1.52
N LEU A 246 5.74 2.41 -1.95
CA LEU A 246 4.63 3.29 -2.28
C LEU A 246 4.88 3.84 -3.69
N ALA A 247 3.85 3.94 -4.51
CA ALA A 247 3.96 4.50 -5.85
C ALA A 247 2.70 5.27 -6.24
N THR A 248 2.92 6.39 -6.92
CA THR A 248 1.90 7.08 -7.72
C THR A 248 2.33 7.03 -9.18
N ARG A 249 1.60 7.71 -10.08
CA ARG A 249 2.05 7.89 -11.47
C ARG A 249 3.34 8.71 -11.59
N GLN A 250 3.74 9.45 -10.55
CA GLN A 250 4.81 10.46 -10.62
C GLN A 250 6.07 10.08 -9.84
N TRP A 251 5.96 9.18 -8.87
CA TRP A 251 7.08 8.81 -8.02
C TRP A 251 6.87 7.44 -7.38
N MET A 252 7.99 6.84 -6.97
CA MET A 252 8.03 5.62 -6.18
C MET A 252 8.95 5.81 -4.98
N LEU A 253 8.53 5.34 -3.82
CA LEU A 253 9.24 5.41 -2.54
C LEU A 253 9.44 3.99 -2.01
N VAL A 254 10.66 3.67 -1.60
CA VAL A 254 10.99 2.45 -0.86
C VAL A 254 11.50 2.82 0.53
N VAL A 255 11.01 2.13 1.55
CA VAL A 255 11.42 2.30 2.95
C VAL A 255 11.75 0.93 3.55
N PRO A 256 13.00 0.64 3.93
CA PRO A 256 13.34 -0.60 4.62
C PRO A 256 12.73 -0.63 6.03
N ARG A 257 12.26 -1.81 6.46
CA ARG A 257 11.52 -2.00 7.70
C ARG A 257 12.25 -2.96 8.63
N SER A 258 12.36 -2.57 9.89
CA SER A 258 13.00 -3.36 10.96
C SER A 258 12.00 -4.03 11.88
N GLN A 259 10.82 -3.42 12.06
CA GLN A 259 9.76 -3.92 12.92
C GLN A 259 8.40 -3.41 12.47
N GLU A 260 7.34 -4.18 12.75
CA GLU A 260 5.97 -3.89 12.32
C GLU A 260 5.37 -2.66 13.03
N SER A 261 5.67 -2.50 14.31
CA SER A 261 5.04 -1.52 15.20
C SER A 261 6.06 -0.81 16.06
N PHE A 262 5.73 0.40 16.50
CA PHE A 262 6.44 1.07 17.61
C PHE A 262 5.48 1.16 18.79
N LYS A 263 5.91 0.62 19.94
CA LYS A 263 5.01 0.37 21.08
C LYS A 263 3.79 -0.44 20.59
N SER A 264 2.58 0.08 20.79
CA SER A 264 1.33 -0.55 20.37
C SER A 264 0.81 -0.04 19.00
N ILE A 265 1.52 0.87 18.33
CA ILE A 265 1.09 1.46 17.05
C ILE A 265 1.72 0.68 15.90
N SER A 266 0.90 -0.08 15.16
CA SER A 266 1.32 -0.75 13.92
C SER A 266 1.49 0.25 12.78
N VAL A 267 2.53 0.06 11.97
CA VAL A 267 2.82 0.91 10.81
C VAL A 267 2.94 0.05 9.57
N ASN A 268 2.18 0.40 8.53
CA ASN A 268 2.30 -0.13 7.18
C ASN A 268 2.66 0.99 6.20
N SER A 269 2.59 0.74 4.90
CA SER A 269 2.88 1.74 3.87
C SER A 269 2.09 3.04 4.01
N LEU A 270 0.80 3.03 4.41
CA LEU A 270 0.03 4.26 4.56
C LEU A 270 0.59 5.18 5.65
N GLY A 271 1.24 4.62 6.69
CA GLY A 271 1.96 5.42 7.68
C GLY A 271 3.06 6.27 7.04
N PHE A 272 3.80 5.71 6.08
CA PHE A 272 4.82 6.44 5.31
C PHE A 272 4.24 7.39 4.26
N ALA A 273 2.96 7.24 3.90
CA ALA A 273 2.19 8.25 3.17
C ALA A 273 1.68 9.39 4.09
N GLY A 274 1.96 9.31 5.39
CA GLY A 274 1.53 10.24 6.43
C GLY A 274 0.09 10.03 6.91
N SER A 275 -0.51 8.87 6.63
CA SER A 275 -1.80 8.45 7.14
C SER A 275 -1.61 7.34 8.18
N LEU A 276 -1.67 7.69 9.46
CA LEU A 276 -1.54 6.76 10.58
C LEU A 276 -2.90 6.29 11.07
N PHE A 277 -2.91 5.12 11.70
CA PHE A 277 -4.10 4.53 12.30
C PHE A 277 -3.81 4.14 13.74
N VAL A 278 -4.68 4.58 14.66
CA VAL A 278 -4.63 4.22 16.07
C VAL A 278 -5.98 3.62 16.49
N ARG A 279 -5.97 2.67 17.42
CA ARG A 279 -7.17 1.92 17.80
C ARG A 279 -7.97 2.58 18.93
N ASN A 280 -7.32 3.40 19.73
CA ASN A 280 -7.89 3.97 20.94
C ASN A 280 -7.14 5.25 21.37
N ASP A 281 -7.64 5.89 22.42
CA ASP A 281 -7.12 7.15 22.91
C ASP A 281 -5.71 6.99 23.53
N GLU A 282 -5.40 5.82 24.10
CA GLU A 282 -4.05 5.54 24.63
C GLU A 282 -3.00 5.57 23.51
N GLN A 283 -3.25 4.90 22.39
CA GLN A 283 -2.37 4.95 21.22
C GLN A 283 -2.28 6.36 20.64
N MET A 284 -3.37 7.12 20.65
CA MET A 284 -3.34 8.53 20.25
C MET A 284 -2.41 9.36 21.15
N GLN A 285 -2.46 9.16 22.46
CA GLN A 285 -1.56 9.85 23.39
C GLN A 285 -0.09 9.45 23.19
N ILE A 286 0.18 8.17 22.93
CA ILE A 286 1.53 7.70 22.56
C ILE A 286 1.99 8.42 21.29
N LEU A 287 1.16 8.46 20.25
CA LEU A 287 1.50 9.12 18.99
C LEU A 287 1.78 10.62 19.17
N LYS A 288 0.95 11.33 19.94
CA LYS A 288 1.15 12.75 20.26
C LYS A 288 2.42 13.00 21.08
N SER A 289 2.75 12.10 22.00
CA SER A 289 3.91 12.24 22.88
C SER A 289 5.24 12.04 22.16
N TYR A 290 5.31 11.06 21.25
CA TYR A 290 6.55 10.78 20.50
C TYR A 290 6.63 11.54 19.17
N GLY A 291 5.49 11.86 18.56
CA GLY A 291 5.37 12.46 17.24
C GLY A 291 5.39 11.41 16.10
N PRO A 292 4.57 11.59 15.04
CA PRO A 292 4.55 10.73 13.87
C PRO A 292 5.91 10.38 13.26
N MET A 293 6.82 11.35 13.10
CA MET A 293 8.14 11.14 12.51
C MET A 293 9.00 10.20 13.33
N THR A 294 8.96 10.32 14.66
CA THR A 294 9.68 9.43 15.56
C THR A 294 9.12 8.01 15.45
N VAL A 295 7.79 7.86 15.43
CA VAL A 295 7.13 6.56 15.23
C VAL A 295 7.59 5.91 13.92
N LEU A 296 7.58 6.66 12.82
CA LEU A 296 8.04 6.16 11.52
C LEU A 296 9.53 5.78 11.56
N GLN A 297 10.39 6.62 12.13
CA GLN A 297 11.82 6.34 12.22
C GLN A 297 12.11 5.05 13.01
N GLN A 298 11.41 4.84 14.13
CA GLN A 298 11.62 3.67 15.00
C GLN A 298 11.23 2.34 14.35
N VAL A 299 10.40 2.36 13.29
CA VAL A 299 10.01 1.14 12.58
C VAL A 299 10.81 0.88 11.29
N THR A 300 11.77 1.75 10.99
CA THR A 300 12.67 1.62 9.83
C THR A 300 14.01 1.01 10.21
N SER A 301 14.66 0.36 9.26
CA SER A 301 16.04 -0.09 9.42
C SER A 301 16.98 1.10 9.27
N GLY A 302 17.91 1.25 10.21
CA GLY A 302 18.95 2.29 10.21
C GLY A 302 20.22 1.83 9.49
#